data_AF-A0A652YJ87-F1
#
_entry.id   AF-A0A652YJ87-F1
#
_cell.length_a   1.000
_cell.length_b   1.000
_cell.length_c   1.000
_cell.angle_alpha   90.00
_cell.angle_beta   90.00
_cell.angle_gamma   90.00
#
_symmetry.space_group_name_H-M   'P 1'
#
loop_
_entity.id
_entity.type
_entity.pdbx_description
1 polymer ?
#
loop_
_entity_poly.entity_id
_entity_poly.type
_entity_poly.pdbx_seq_one_letter_code
_entity_poly.pdbx_strand_id
1 'polypeptide(L)'
;MRSRAHKRVAGAVAAVAAMMLAAGCTVSTDDKADPAASAVATTATSIAVISVSPAEGGTPINPLDPITVEVAKGTLTSVTLTNPEGKDVAGIITPDKTAWKPSEPLGYGKSYDLVVDAVDSNGVATTKNTTLSTVAPSNQTRAYINTTGGASISEGGTYGVGTVVAVHFDESIGDKAAAEKSLLVTTNPPVTGSWYWVDSQNVHWRPQEYYTPGTTVSVSANIYGKELGKGLYGEQDDTVAFTIGDSHISIADDNTKMVTVYENGQVIKEMPTSMGMGGTETIGDTTLSFWTQPGTYTVMDKANPVIMDSSTYGLPINSRLGYKETINWATRISTDGIYLHELESTVWAQGNTDTSHGCLNLSAANAKWFFDFAQPGDVVEIKNTGGAPLEVWQNGDWTLSWDQWAAGSALA
;
A
#
# COMPACT_ATOMS: atom_id res chain seq x y z
N MET A 1 -40.96 7.45 -42.21
CA MET A 1 -40.95 8.12 -43.54
C MET A 1 -39.52 8.11 -44.09
N ARG A 2 -39.37 8.03 -45.43
CA ARG A 2 -38.31 8.56 -46.34
C ARG A 2 -37.05 9.22 -45.70
N SER A 3 -35.82 9.15 -46.24
CA SER A 3 -35.25 8.50 -47.44
C SER A 3 -33.69 8.62 -47.45
N ARG A 4 -33.04 7.72 -48.21
CA ARG A 4 -31.62 7.61 -48.63
C ARG A 4 -30.87 8.91 -49.03
N ALA A 5 -29.54 8.93 -48.83
CA ALA A 5 -28.46 8.97 -49.87
C ALA A 5 -27.08 9.30 -49.23
N HIS A 6 -26.05 8.43 -49.23
CA HIS A 6 -25.11 8.05 -50.30
C HIS A 6 -24.23 9.17 -50.90
N LYS A 7 -22.90 9.04 -50.72
CA LYS A 7 -21.88 9.23 -51.76
C LYS A 7 -20.75 8.19 -51.60
N ARG A 8 -20.15 7.75 -52.71
CA ARG A 8 -19.05 6.79 -52.82
C ARG A 8 -17.91 7.41 -53.65
N VAL A 9 -16.66 7.03 -53.36
CA VAL A 9 -15.48 7.07 -54.25
C VAL A 9 -14.64 5.84 -53.83
N ALA A 10 -14.22 4.84 -54.61
CA ALA A 10 -14.09 4.53 -56.05
C ALA A 10 -12.63 4.59 -56.59
N GLY A 11 -12.12 3.43 -57.02
CA GLY A 11 -10.83 3.23 -57.71
C GLY A 11 -9.75 2.55 -56.84
N ALA A 12 -8.95 1.58 -57.33
CA ALA A 12 -9.00 0.82 -58.59
C ALA A 12 -8.26 -0.53 -58.45
N VAL A 13 -8.47 -1.44 -59.42
CA VAL A 13 -7.92 -2.82 -59.45
C VAL A 13 -6.66 -2.89 -60.33
N ALA A 14 -5.68 -3.73 -59.96
CA ALA A 14 -4.74 -4.34 -60.90
C ALA A 14 -4.24 -5.70 -60.38
N ALA A 15 -4.26 -6.73 -61.24
CA ALA A 15 -3.77 -8.07 -60.93
C ALA A 15 -3.12 -8.70 -62.18
N VAL A 16 -1.83 -9.06 -62.09
CA VAL A 16 -0.98 -9.75 -63.10
C VAL A 16 0.24 -10.29 -62.33
N ALA A 17 0.88 -11.43 -62.59
CA ALA A 17 0.49 -12.74 -63.15
C ALA A 17 1.60 -13.76 -62.77
N ALA A 18 1.35 -15.06 -62.94
CA ALA A 18 2.34 -16.10 -62.63
C ALA A 18 3.46 -16.21 -63.68
N MET A 19 4.63 -16.72 -63.27
CA MET A 19 5.62 -17.30 -64.18
C MET A 19 6.36 -18.46 -63.50
N MET A 20 6.13 -19.68 -64.00
CA MET A 20 6.98 -20.84 -63.72
C MET A 20 8.19 -20.80 -64.65
N LEU A 21 9.37 -21.15 -64.15
CA LEU A 21 10.54 -21.44 -64.98
C LEU A 21 11.19 -22.74 -64.49
N ALA A 22 10.86 -23.83 -65.19
CA ALA A 22 11.64 -25.06 -65.16
C ALA A 22 12.54 -25.08 -66.41
N ALA A 23 13.85 -25.20 -66.21
CA ALA A 23 14.82 -25.43 -67.27
C ALA A 23 15.84 -26.46 -66.77
N GLY A 24 15.78 -27.68 -67.30
CA GLY A 24 16.81 -28.69 -67.09
C GLY A 24 17.91 -28.60 -68.15
N CYS A 25 19.07 -29.16 -67.85
CA CYS A 25 20.14 -29.40 -68.84
C CYS A 25 20.73 -30.81 -68.67
N THR A 26 21.03 -31.43 -69.80
CA THR A 26 21.70 -32.74 -69.99
C THR A 26 22.65 -32.60 -71.21
N VAL A 27 23.58 -33.49 -71.54
CA VAL A 27 23.89 -34.87 -71.10
C VAL A 27 25.42 -34.99 -71.02
N SER A 28 25.99 -35.82 -70.12
CA SER A 28 27.25 -36.56 -70.42
C SER A 28 27.50 -37.72 -69.44
N THR A 29 27.60 -38.93 -69.98
CA THR A 29 28.04 -40.16 -69.30
C THR A 29 29.41 -40.57 -69.84
N ASP A 30 30.39 -40.83 -68.96
CA ASP A 30 31.08 -42.14 -68.89
C ASP A 30 32.20 -42.21 -67.82
N ASP A 31 32.28 -43.40 -67.21
CA ASP A 31 33.38 -44.09 -66.51
C ASP A 31 34.33 -43.43 -65.45
N LYS A 32 34.19 -43.97 -64.22
CA LYS A 32 35.21 -44.52 -63.27
C LYS A 32 36.15 -43.65 -62.39
N ALA A 33 36.22 -44.13 -61.12
CA ALA A 33 37.16 -43.84 -60.01
C ALA A 33 37.10 -42.41 -59.43
N ASP A 34 37.12 -42.16 -58.11
CA ASP A 34 37.34 -43.01 -56.92
C ASP A 34 36.31 -42.67 -55.82
N PRO A 35 36.08 -43.53 -54.80
CA PRO A 35 35.26 -43.16 -53.65
C PRO A 35 36.05 -42.23 -52.72
N ALA A 36 35.90 -40.92 -52.92
CA ALA A 36 36.37 -39.93 -51.96
C ALA A 36 35.67 -40.18 -50.62
N ALA A 37 36.44 -40.60 -49.61
CA ALA A 37 35.93 -40.83 -48.27
C ALA A 37 35.36 -39.50 -47.72
N SER A 38 34.05 -39.47 -47.45
CA SER A 38 33.43 -38.39 -46.70
C SER A 38 34.07 -38.31 -45.33
N ALA A 39 35.01 -37.38 -45.16
CA ALA A 39 35.56 -37.05 -43.86
C ALA A 39 34.42 -36.56 -42.98
N VAL A 40 34.03 -37.38 -42.00
CA VAL A 40 33.06 -36.99 -40.97
C VAL A 40 33.72 -35.86 -40.18
N ALA A 41 33.28 -34.62 -40.42
CA ALA A 41 33.75 -33.48 -39.67
C ALA A 41 33.32 -33.65 -38.21
N THR A 42 34.27 -34.01 -37.35
CA THR A 42 34.08 -34.01 -35.90
C THR A 42 33.85 -32.58 -35.45
N THR A 43 32.59 -32.22 -35.20
CA THR A 43 32.21 -30.96 -34.58
C THR A 43 32.92 -30.82 -33.25
N ALA A 44 33.78 -29.82 -33.11
CA ALA A 44 34.48 -29.54 -31.87
C ALA A 44 33.47 -29.17 -30.78
N THR A 45 33.62 -29.75 -29.59
CA THR A 45 32.82 -29.38 -28.41
C THR A 45 33.44 -28.17 -27.74
N SER A 46 32.62 -27.16 -27.42
CA SER A 46 33.07 -25.96 -26.70
C SER A 46 33.66 -26.29 -25.33
N ILE A 47 34.68 -25.56 -24.90
CA ILE A 47 35.21 -25.65 -23.53
C ILE A 47 34.51 -24.72 -22.54
N ALA A 48 33.57 -23.88 -23.00
CA ALA A 48 32.80 -22.97 -22.16
C ALA A 48 31.77 -23.75 -21.31
N VAL A 49 31.65 -23.39 -20.03
CA VAL A 49 30.78 -24.07 -19.06
C VAL A 49 29.78 -23.07 -18.50
N ILE A 50 28.49 -23.30 -18.76
CA ILE A 50 27.39 -22.44 -18.30
C ILE A 50 26.81 -22.97 -16.98
N SER A 51 26.96 -22.20 -15.90
CA SER A 51 26.26 -22.37 -14.63
C SER A 51 24.99 -21.51 -14.60
N VAL A 52 23.94 -22.04 -13.99
CA VAL A 52 22.71 -21.30 -13.68
C VAL A 52 22.37 -21.63 -12.23
N SER A 53 22.10 -20.60 -11.44
CA SER A 53 21.60 -20.69 -10.09
C SER A 53 20.34 -19.83 -9.98
N PRO A 54 19.23 -20.34 -9.40
CA PRO A 54 19.03 -21.72 -8.94
C PRO A 54 18.96 -22.72 -10.12
N ALA A 55 19.11 -24.02 -9.82
CA ALA A 55 19.15 -25.08 -10.83
C ALA A 55 17.73 -25.59 -11.20
N GLU A 56 17.60 -26.14 -12.41
CA GLU A 56 16.38 -26.76 -12.91
C GLU A 56 15.84 -27.86 -11.96
N GLY A 57 14.51 -27.93 -11.82
CA GLY A 57 13.85 -28.94 -10.99
C GLY A 57 14.07 -28.79 -9.48
N GLY A 58 14.71 -27.70 -9.04
CA GLY A 58 14.79 -27.32 -7.63
C GLY A 58 13.44 -26.87 -7.04
N THR A 59 13.46 -26.49 -5.76
CA THR A 59 12.32 -25.85 -5.10
C THR A 59 11.90 -24.59 -5.86
N PRO A 60 10.59 -24.33 -6.07
CA PRO A 60 10.14 -23.09 -6.70
C PRO A 60 10.62 -21.85 -5.94
N ILE A 61 11.11 -20.87 -6.69
CA ILE A 61 11.90 -19.75 -6.15
C ILE A 61 11.01 -18.55 -5.82
N ASN A 62 11.49 -17.69 -4.94
CA ASN A 62 10.85 -16.40 -4.74
C ASN A 62 10.94 -15.55 -6.03
N PRO A 63 9.92 -14.75 -6.40
CA PRO A 63 10.03 -13.87 -7.55
C PRO A 63 11.10 -12.77 -7.41
N LEU A 64 11.61 -12.56 -6.19
CA LEU A 64 12.74 -11.68 -5.87
C LEU A 64 14.06 -12.42 -5.61
N ASP A 65 14.10 -13.76 -5.69
CA ASP A 65 15.35 -14.51 -5.49
C ASP A 65 16.34 -14.19 -6.61
N PRO A 66 17.65 -14.06 -6.30
CA PRO A 66 18.66 -13.76 -7.30
C PRO A 66 18.84 -14.94 -8.25
N ILE A 67 18.44 -14.75 -9.51
CA ILE A 67 18.83 -15.63 -10.61
C ILE A 67 20.18 -15.16 -11.15
N THR A 68 21.17 -16.04 -11.13
CA THR A 68 22.48 -15.80 -11.75
C THR A 68 22.77 -16.83 -12.84
N VAL A 69 23.12 -16.33 -14.00
CA VAL A 69 23.73 -17.11 -15.09
C VAL A 69 25.20 -16.72 -15.13
N GLU A 70 26.10 -17.69 -15.19
CA GLU A 70 27.54 -17.47 -15.28
C GLU A 70 28.17 -18.38 -16.34
N VAL A 71 29.26 -17.93 -16.97
CA VAL A 71 30.06 -18.75 -17.89
C VAL A 71 31.53 -18.77 -17.51
N ALA A 72 32.09 -19.96 -17.34
CA ALA A 72 33.53 -20.18 -17.22
C ALA A 72 34.14 -20.56 -18.58
N LYS A 73 35.37 -20.12 -18.85
CA LYS A 73 36.14 -20.40 -20.10
C LYS A 73 35.45 -19.94 -21.40
N GLY A 74 34.58 -18.93 -21.30
CA GLY A 74 33.89 -18.35 -22.45
C GLY A 74 33.30 -16.98 -22.11
N THR A 75 32.45 -16.48 -23.01
CA THR A 75 31.67 -15.25 -22.82
C THR A 75 30.23 -15.49 -23.28
N LEU A 76 29.28 -14.88 -22.56
CA LEU A 76 27.86 -14.89 -22.90
C LEU A 76 27.64 -14.09 -24.20
N THR A 77 26.85 -14.64 -25.11
CA THR A 77 26.44 -14.00 -26.38
C THR A 77 24.97 -13.64 -26.37
N SER A 78 24.12 -14.47 -25.76
CA SER A 78 22.71 -14.18 -25.51
C SER A 78 22.27 -14.81 -24.18
N VAL A 79 21.34 -14.17 -23.49
CA VAL A 79 20.59 -14.75 -22.37
C VAL A 79 19.15 -14.29 -22.51
N THR A 80 18.24 -15.24 -22.74
CA THR A 80 16.82 -14.99 -22.96
C THR A 80 16.03 -15.75 -21.90
N LEU A 81 15.31 -15.02 -21.06
CA LEU A 81 14.36 -15.57 -20.08
C LEU A 81 12.94 -15.23 -20.55
N THR A 82 12.16 -16.24 -20.95
CA THR A 82 10.82 -16.04 -21.53
C THR A 82 9.74 -16.56 -20.58
N ASN A 83 8.65 -15.82 -20.43
CA ASN A 83 7.52 -16.17 -19.57
C ASN A 83 6.51 -17.13 -20.26
N PRO A 84 5.53 -17.72 -19.54
CA PRO A 84 4.51 -18.59 -20.15
C PRO A 84 3.67 -17.94 -21.25
N GLU A 85 3.59 -16.62 -21.27
CA GLU A 85 2.88 -15.84 -22.29
C GLU A 85 3.74 -15.58 -23.55
N GLY A 86 4.98 -16.07 -23.61
CA GLY A 86 5.90 -15.92 -24.75
C GLY A 86 6.58 -14.56 -24.85
N LYS A 87 6.60 -13.78 -23.75
CA LYS A 87 7.28 -12.48 -23.65
C LYS A 87 8.61 -12.65 -22.89
N ASP A 88 9.66 -12.02 -23.42
CA ASP A 88 10.95 -11.93 -22.75
C ASP A 88 10.88 -11.03 -21.50
N VAL A 89 11.54 -11.49 -20.43
CA VAL A 89 11.82 -10.78 -19.19
C VAL A 89 13.09 -9.97 -19.38
N ALA A 90 13.06 -8.70 -19.00
CA ALA A 90 14.23 -7.83 -19.10
C ALA A 90 15.37 -8.32 -18.19
N GLY A 91 16.61 -8.24 -18.67
CA GLY A 91 17.80 -8.61 -17.89
C GLY A 91 19.09 -7.98 -18.43
N ILE A 92 20.14 -8.06 -17.62
CA ILE A 92 21.41 -7.35 -17.84
C ILE A 92 22.56 -8.35 -17.84
N ILE A 93 23.30 -8.42 -18.95
CA ILE A 93 24.61 -9.07 -19.02
C ILE A 93 25.67 -8.09 -18.47
N THR A 94 26.63 -8.58 -17.69
CA THR A 94 27.75 -7.78 -17.18
C THR A 94 28.67 -7.28 -18.32
N PRO A 95 29.41 -6.15 -18.16
CA PRO A 95 30.23 -5.60 -19.24
C PRO A 95 31.36 -6.52 -19.74
N ASP A 96 31.85 -7.42 -18.90
CA ASP A 96 32.83 -8.47 -19.22
C ASP A 96 32.20 -9.72 -19.86
N LYS A 97 30.86 -9.77 -19.96
CA LYS A 97 30.06 -10.88 -20.51
C LYS A 97 30.23 -12.21 -19.80
N THR A 98 30.54 -12.20 -18.50
CA THR A 98 30.67 -13.44 -17.72
C THR A 98 29.40 -13.81 -16.96
N ALA A 99 28.52 -12.85 -16.64
CA ALA A 99 27.31 -13.08 -15.87
C ALA A 99 26.07 -12.35 -16.40
N TRP A 100 24.88 -12.84 -16.04
CA TRP A 100 23.58 -12.19 -16.28
C TRP A 100 22.62 -12.36 -15.10
N LYS A 101 21.71 -11.38 -14.94
CA LYS A 101 20.55 -11.44 -14.03
C LYS A 101 19.32 -10.74 -14.64
N PRO A 102 18.08 -11.05 -14.19
CA PRO A 102 16.91 -10.26 -14.53
C PRO A 102 17.01 -8.83 -13.96
N SER A 103 16.31 -7.89 -14.59
CA SER A 103 16.23 -6.48 -14.19
C SER A 103 14.82 -6.02 -13.79
N GLU A 104 13.85 -6.94 -13.81
CA GLU A 104 12.50 -6.78 -13.28
C GLU A 104 12.16 -8.00 -12.40
N PRO A 105 11.30 -7.86 -11.37
CA PRO A 105 10.80 -9.02 -10.60
C PRO A 105 10.10 -10.03 -11.52
N LEU A 106 10.19 -11.31 -11.15
CA LEU A 106 9.34 -12.32 -11.79
C LEU A 106 7.90 -12.24 -11.26
N GLY A 107 6.99 -13.05 -11.81
CA GLY A 107 5.63 -13.23 -11.31
C GLY A 107 5.47 -14.55 -10.55
N TYR A 108 4.49 -14.61 -9.64
CA TYR A 108 4.16 -15.81 -8.87
C TYR A 108 3.56 -16.94 -9.72
N GLY A 109 3.87 -18.18 -9.36
CA GLY A 109 3.28 -19.40 -9.95
C GLY A 109 3.56 -19.56 -11.44
N LYS A 110 4.69 -19.03 -11.93
CA LYS A 110 5.10 -19.05 -13.34
C LYS A 110 6.26 -20.02 -13.55
N SER A 111 6.34 -20.54 -14.78
CA SER A 111 7.45 -21.34 -15.28
C SER A 111 8.12 -20.53 -16.38
N TYR A 112 9.40 -20.24 -16.26
CA TYR A 112 10.17 -19.44 -17.20
C TYR A 112 11.18 -20.31 -17.92
N ASP A 113 11.23 -20.20 -19.25
CA ASP A 113 12.23 -20.87 -20.06
C ASP A 113 13.45 -19.95 -20.23
N LEU A 114 14.62 -20.46 -19.89
CA LEU A 114 15.89 -19.74 -19.92
C LEU A 114 16.84 -20.39 -20.93
N VAL A 115 17.15 -19.65 -21.98
CA VAL A 115 18.12 -20.02 -23.01
C VAL A 115 19.38 -19.16 -22.83
N VAL A 116 20.52 -19.83 -22.66
CA VAL A 116 21.83 -19.19 -22.48
C VAL A 116 22.76 -19.64 -23.59
N ASP A 117 23.21 -18.69 -24.41
CA ASP A 117 24.21 -18.91 -25.46
C ASP A 117 25.56 -18.31 -25.04
N ALA A 118 26.63 -19.09 -25.22
CA ALA A 118 28.00 -18.65 -24.96
C ALA A 118 28.97 -19.15 -26.03
N VAL A 119 30.14 -18.51 -26.12
CA VAL A 119 31.26 -18.94 -26.96
C VAL A 119 32.54 -19.06 -26.15
N ASP A 120 33.36 -20.07 -26.44
CA ASP A 120 34.70 -20.20 -25.87
C ASP A 120 35.75 -19.32 -26.57
N SER A 121 36.99 -19.34 -26.09
CA SER A 121 38.11 -18.58 -26.67
C SER A 121 38.48 -18.98 -28.10
N ASN A 122 37.98 -20.11 -28.61
CA ASN A 122 38.19 -20.59 -29.97
C ASN A 122 37.01 -20.25 -30.88
N GLY A 123 35.97 -19.56 -30.37
CA GLY A 123 34.74 -19.25 -31.07
C GLY A 123 33.76 -20.42 -31.18
N VAL A 124 33.97 -21.51 -30.42
CA VAL A 124 33.05 -22.66 -30.43
C VAL A 124 31.87 -22.37 -29.51
N ALA A 125 30.67 -22.33 -30.11
CA ALA A 125 29.44 -22.04 -29.41
C ALA A 125 28.97 -23.19 -28.50
N THR A 126 28.25 -22.84 -27.43
CA THR A 126 27.52 -23.74 -26.56
C THR A 126 26.23 -23.08 -26.10
N THR A 127 25.17 -23.88 -26.00
CA THR A 127 23.84 -23.42 -25.57
C THR A 127 23.39 -24.27 -24.39
N LYS A 128 22.81 -23.63 -23.38
CA LYS A 128 22.15 -24.30 -22.26
C LYS A 128 20.71 -23.81 -22.15
N ASN A 129 19.78 -24.75 -22.19
CA ASN A 129 18.39 -24.54 -21.87
C ASN A 129 18.15 -25.00 -20.42
N THR A 130 17.30 -24.30 -19.69
CA THR A 130 16.86 -24.66 -18.34
C THR A 130 15.51 -24.00 -18.08
N THR A 131 14.69 -24.59 -17.20
CA THR A 131 13.43 -23.97 -16.77
C THR A 131 13.53 -23.54 -15.30
N LEU A 132 12.95 -22.38 -14.97
CA LEU A 132 12.89 -21.82 -13.62
C LEU A 132 11.43 -21.63 -13.20
N SER A 133 11.03 -22.20 -12.06
CA SER A 133 9.66 -22.09 -11.55
C SER A 133 9.62 -21.19 -10.33
N THR A 134 8.67 -20.25 -10.26
CA THR A 134 8.45 -19.41 -9.07
C THR A 134 7.43 -20.03 -8.12
N VAL A 135 7.51 -19.66 -6.83
CA VAL A 135 6.53 -20.06 -5.81
C VAL A 135 5.12 -19.65 -6.22
N ALA A 136 4.16 -20.54 -5.97
CA ALA A 136 2.74 -20.29 -6.15
C ALA A 136 2.10 -20.08 -4.76
N PRO A 137 1.78 -18.84 -4.36
CA PRO A 137 1.11 -18.57 -3.10
C PRO A 137 -0.25 -19.28 -3.02
N SER A 138 -0.65 -19.67 -1.81
CA SER A 138 -2.00 -20.17 -1.56
C SER A 138 -3.02 -19.02 -1.44
N ASN A 139 -2.56 -17.86 -0.98
CA ASN A 139 -3.27 -16.59 -1.07
C ASN A 139 -2.27 -15.44 -1.21
N GLN A 140 -2.74 -14.26 -1.60
CA GLN A 140 -1.96 -13.02 -1.61
C GLN A 140 -2.68 -11.94 -0.80
N THR A 141 -1.95 -10.93 -0.33
CA THR A 141 -2.52 -9.76 0.33
C THR A 141 -1.85 -8.47 -0.12
N ARG A 142 -2.65 -7.41 -0.22
CA ARG A 142 -2.19 -6.06 -0.53
C ARG A 142 -2.15 -5.22 0.75
N ALA A 143 -1.06 -4.47 0.89
CA ALA A 143 -0.96 -3.40 1.89
C ALA A 143 -1.55 -2.10 1.32
N TYR A 144 -2.24 -1.34 2.16
CA TYR A 144 -2.83 -0.05 1.86
C TYR A 144 -2.31 0.96 2.89
N ILE A 145 -1.59 1.99 2.42
CA ILE A 145 -1.03 3.03 3.30
C ILE A 145 -2.08 4.13 3.51
N ASN A 146 -2.70 4.12 4.69
CA ASN A 146 -3.86 4.93 5.06
C ASN A 146 -3.57 5.82 6.28
N THR A 147 -4.47 6.77 6.54
CA THR A 147 -4.65 7.39 7.86
C THR A 147 -5.43 6.44 8.79
N THR A 148 -5.48 6.74 10.09
CA THR A 148 -6.37 6.04 11.05
C THR A 148 -7.86 6.14 10.70
N GLY A 149 -8.24 7.09 9.83
CA GLY A 149 -9.56 7.18 9.22
C GLY A 149 -9.87 6.13 8.14
N GLY A 150 -8.89 5.32 7.75
CA GLY A 150 -9.00 4.37 6.62
C GLY A 150 -8.93 5.03 5.24
N ALA A 151 -8.76 6.35 5.17
CA ALA A 151 -8.54 7.06 3.91
C ALA A 151 -7.06 6.95 3.50
N SER A 152 -6.79 6.65 2.24
CA SER A 152 -5.42 6.54 1.74
C SER A 152 -4.64 7.85 1.87
N ILE A 153 -3.38 7.74 2.29
CA ILE A 153 -2.47 8.89 2.33
C ILE A 153 -2.21 9.32 0.88
N SER A 154 -2.29 10.63 0.63
CA SER A 154 -2.11 11.20 -0.70
C SER A 154 -0.66 11.55 -0.95
N GLU A 155 -0.13 11.14 -2.10
CA GLU A 155 1.21 11.52 -2.56
C GLU A 155 1.37 13.04 -2.66
N GLY A 156 2.40 13.58 -2.03
CA GLY A 156 2.63 15.02 -1.88
C GLY A 156 1.63 15.73 -0.95
N GLY A 157 0.80 14.98 -0.20
CA GLY A 157 -0.19 15.52 0.72
C GLY A 157 0.42 16.27 1.90
N THR A 158 -0.39 17.08 2.58
CA THR A 158 -0.04 17.77 3.83
C THR A 158 -1.00 17.34 4.94
N TYR A 159 -0.45 17.01 6.10
CA TYR A 159 -1.17 16.44 7.25
C TYR A 159 -0.68 17.04 8.57
N GLY A 160 -1.49 16.93 9.63
CA GLY A 160 -1.16 17.52 10.94
C GLY A 160 -0.04 16.81 11.71
N VAL A 161 0.44 17.47 12.76
CA VAL A 161 1.59 17.01 13.59
C VAL A 161 1.34 15.72 14.40
N GLY A 162 0.09 15.24 14.45
CA GLY A 162 -0.28 13.96 15.07
C GLY A 162 -0.40 12.79 14.09
N THR A 163 -0.06 12.94 12.80
CA THR A 163 -0.34 11.94 11.75
C THR A 163 0.23 10.54 12.05
N VAL A 164 -0.66 9.59 12.35
CA VAL A 164 -0.33 8.17 12.46
C VAL A 164 -0.48 7.52 11.08
N VAL A 165 0.55 6.78 10.67
CA VAL A 165 0.53 6.00 9.42
C VAL A 165 -0.10 4.65 9.73
N ALA A 166 -1.26 4.35 9.15
CA ALA A 166 -1.94 3.08 9.30
C ALA A 166 -1.72 2.21 8.04
N VAL A 167 -1.02 1.09 8.18
CA VAL A 167 -0.94 0.08 7.11
C VAL A 167 -2.00 -0.98 7.36
N HIS A 168 -2.97 -1.01 6.46
CA HIS A 168 -4.02 -2.03 6.42
C HIS A 168 -3.64 -3.14 5.45
N PHE A 169 -3.80 -4.40 5.85
CA PHE A 169 -3.70 -5.58 5.00
C PHE A 169 -5.09 -6.17 4.77
N ASP A 170 -5.46 -6.44 3.52
CA ASP A 170 -6.77 -7.02 3.19
C ASP A 170 -6.96 -8.48 3.64
N GLU A 171 -5.89 -9.14 4.10
CA GLU A 171 -5.91 -10.46 4.76
C GLU A 171 -5.31 -10.40 6.17
N SER A 172 -5.67 -11.36 7.02
CA SER A 172 -5.07 -11.51 8.36
C SER A 172 -3.62 -12.01 8.28
N ILE A 173 -2.70 -11.24 8.85
CA ILE A 173 -1.27 -11.49 8.84
C ILE A 173 -0.89 -12.54 9.90
N GLY A 174 -0.32 -13.64 9.44
CA GLY A 174 0.12 -14.76 10.29
C GLY A 174 1.53 -14.58 10.84
N ASP A 175 2.43 -13.93 10.09
CA ASP A 175 3.77 -13.54 10.55
C ASP A 175 3.90 -12.02 10.54
N LYS A 176 3.49 -11.43 11.66
CA LYS A 176 3.57 -9.99 11.91
C LYS A 176 5.01 -9.46 11.86
N ALA A 177 5.99 -10.25 12.27
CA ALA A 177 7.39 -9.83 12.27
C ALA A 177 7.98 -9.82 10.84
N ALA A 178 7.55 -10.72 9.97
CA ALA A 178 7.91 -10.68 8.54
C ALA A 178 7.24 -9.50 7.82
N ALA A 179 5.96 -9.23 8.11
CA ALA A 179 5.27 -8.06 7.59
C ALA A 179 5.94 -6.75 8.04
N GLU A 180 6.17 -6.57 9.35
CA GLU A 180 6.73 -5.34 9.90
C GLU A 180 8.16 -5.05 9.39
N LYS A 181 9.01 -6.08 9.21
CA LYS A 181 10.34 -5.93 8.57
C LYS A 181 10.28 -5.47 7.10
N SER A 182 9.13 -5.61 6.46
CA SER A 182 8.89 -5.22 5.07
C SER A 182 8.37 -3.77 4.97
N LEU A 183 7.95 -3.18 6.09
CA LEU A 183 7.48 -1.80 6.17
C LEU A 183 8.61 -0.86 6.60
N LEU A 184 8.77 0.25 5.89
CA LEU A 184 9.76 1.29 6.19
C LEU A 184 9.07 2.65 6.30
N VAL A 185 9.38 3.40 7.36
CA VAL A 185 9.08 4.83 7.44
C VAL A 185 10.40 5.58 7.54
N THR A 186 10.60 6.55 6.64
CA THR A 186 11.74 7.47 6.63
C THR A 186 11.24 8.89 6.87
N THR A 187 11.91 9.61 7.77
CA THR A 187 11.56 10.98 8.16
C THR A 187 12.75 11.91 7.97
N ASN A 188 12.47 13.16 7.58
CA ASN A 188 13.48 14.21 7.50
C ASN A 188 12.88 15.53 8.07
N PRO A 189 13.37 16.03 9.22
CA PRO A 189 14.45 15.46 10.04
C PRO A 189 14.12 14.06 10.59
N PRO A 190 15.13 13.19 10.80
CA PRO A 190 14.90 11.83 11.28
C PRO A 190 14.42 11.83 12.73
N VAL A 191 13.34 11.07 12.99
CA VAL A 191 12.75 10.88 14.32
C VAL A 191 12.64 9.40 14.67
N THR A 192 12.76 9.08 15.96
CA THR A 192 12.48 7.73 16.48
C THR A 192 10.98 7.47 16.45
N GLY A 193 10.58 6.35 15.86
CA GLY A 193 9.20 5.87 15.82
C GLY A 193 9.12 4.35 15.76
N SER A 194 7.94 3.80 16.04
CA SER A 194 7.70 2.36 16.17
C SER A 194 6.37 1.99 15.56
N TRP A 195 6.28 0.76 15.07
CA TRP A 195 5.01 0.12 14.74
C TRP A 195 4.28 -0.36 15.99
N TYR A 196 2.96 -0.46 15.91
CA TYR A 196 2.05 -1.06 16.88
C TYR A 196 0.96 -1.83 16.13
N TRP A 197 0.77 -3.11 16.44
CA TRP A 197 -0.30 -3.91 15.84
C TRP A 197 -1.63 -3.72 16.57
N VAL A 198 -2.59 -3.09 15.91
CA VAL A 198 -3.94 -2.85 16.45
C VAL A 198 -4.77 -4.13 16.45
N ASP A 199 -4.69 -4.92 15.38
CA ASP A 199 -5.36 -6.22 15.25
C ASP A 199 -4.55 -7.17 14.34
N SER A 200 -5.16 -8.14 13.63
CA SER A 200 -4.47 -9.04 12.70
C SER A 200 -4.22 -8.47 11.30
N GLN A 201 -4.83 -7.32 10.96
CA GLN A 201 -4.82 -6.69 9.64
C GLN A 201 -4.27 -5.26 9.66
N ASN A 202 -4.28 -4.58 10.82
CA ASN A 202 -3.91 -3.19 10.94
C ASN A 202 -2.66 -3.02 11.83
N VAL A 203 -1.63 -2.37 11.27
CA VAL A 203 -0.42 -1.97 11.98
C VAL A 203 -0.18 -0.48 11.79
N HIS A 204 -0.02 0.24 12.89
CA HIS A 204 0.09 1.70 12.91
C HIS A 204 1.53 2.11 13.24
N TRP A 205 2.04 3.20 12.65
CA TRP A 205 3.34 3.78 12.98
C TRP A 205 3.19 5.24 13.40
N ARG A 206 3.88 5.61 14.48
CA ARG A 206 4.09 7.01 14.86
C ARG A 206 5.48 7.21 15.48
N PRO A 207 6.00 8.46 15.44
CA PRO A 207 7.12 8.86 16.27
C PRO A 207 6.76 8.86 17.77
N GLN A 208 7.79 8.94 18.61
CA GLN A 208 7.64 9.04 20.06
C GLN A 208 6.85 10.29 20.49
N GLU A 209 7.19 11.43 19.89
CA GLU A 209 6.57 12.75 20.09
C GLU A 209 5.92 13.21 18.78
N TYR A 210 5.00 14.18 18.81
CA TYR A 210 4.44 14.79 17.60
C TYR A 210 5.53 15.28 16.64
N TYR A 211 5.26 15.22 15.33
CA TYR A 211 6.24 15.64 14.33
C TYR A 211 6.48 17.15 14.38
N THR A 212 7.70 17.58 14.05
CA THR A 212 7.99 19.00 13.80
C THR A 212 7.34 19.43 12.48
N PRO A 213 6.67 20.60 12.41
CA PRO A 213 6.20 21.18 11.16
C PRO A 213 7.27 21.23 10.07
N GLY A 214 6.87 20.92 8.82
CA GLY A 214 7.76 20.81 7.67
C GLY A 214 8.55 19.49 7.57
N THR A 215 8.35 18.53 8.50
CA THR A 215 8.93 17.19 8.36
C THR A 215 8.38 16.51 7.11
N THR A 216 9.25 15.98 6.25
CA THR A 216 8.83 15.09 5.15
C THR A 216 8.85 13.64 5.61
N VAL A 217 7.79 12.89 5.33
CA VAL A 217 7.63 11.48 5.68
C VAL A 217 7.48 10.67 4.40
N SER A 218 8.21 9.58 4.28
CA SER A 218 8.06 8.60 3.21
C SER A 218 7.82 7.22 3.81
N VAL A 219 6.80 6.53 3.32
CA VAL A 219 6.37 5.21 3.76
C VAL A 219 6.48 4.25 2.58
N SER A 220 7.06 3.07 2.80
CA SER A 220 7.13 2.00 1.79
C SER A 220 6.72 0.67 2.42
N ALA A 221 5.76 -0.01 1.80
CA ALA A 221 5.38 -1.39 2.11
C ALA A 221 6.00 -2.30 1.04
N ASN A 222 7.21 -2.82 1.32
CA ASN A 222 8.01 -3.63 0.39
C ASN A 222 7.66 -5.12 0.53
N ILE A 223 6.37 -5.44 0.40
CA ILE A 223 5.80 -6.75 0.72
C ILE A 223 5.84 -7.76 -0.45
N TYR A 224 6.15 -7.31 -1.67
CA TYR A 224 6.29 -8.23 -2.79
C TYR A 224 7.39 -9.26 -2.53
N GLY A 225 7.14 -10.51 -2.92
CA GLY A 225 8.01 -11.64 -2.60
C GLY A 225 8.11 -11.99 -1.11
N LYS A 226 7.37 -11.36 -0.20
CA LYS A 226 7.45 -11.69 1.24
C LYS A 226 6.36 -12.69 1.63
N GLU A 227 6.74 -13.76 2.31
CA GLU A 227 5.76 -14.64 2.98
C GLU A 227 5.37 -14.00 4.31
N LEU A 228 4.09 -13.65 4.46
CA LEU A 228 3.52 -12.90 5.61
C LEU A 228 2.69 -13.80 6.53
N GLY A 229 2.88 -15.11 6.39
CA GLY A 229 2.06 -16.16 6.99
C GLY A 229 2.05 -17.37 6.06
N LYS A 230 1.78 -18.56 6.58
CA LYS A 230 1.93 -19.84 5.86
C LYS A 230 1.19 -19.86 4.51
N GLY A 231 1.93 -19.69 3.42
CA GLY A 231 1.40 -19.64 2.04
C GLY A 231 0.68 -18.34 1.66
N LEU A 232 0.68 -17.32 2.52
CA LEU A 232 0.19 -15.97 2.27
C LEU A 232 1.39 -15.08 1.88
N TYR A 233 1.34 -14.49 0.69
CA TYR A 233 2.43 -13.64 0.18
C TYR A 233 1.95 -12.22 -0.11
N GLY A 234 2.85 -11.23 -0.02
CA GLY A 234 2.51 -9.87 -0.46
C GLY A 234 2.29 -9.81 -1.98
N GLU A 235 1.18 -9.20 -2.39
CA GLU A 235 0.71 -9.12 -3.78
C GLU A 235 1.53 -8.14 -4.62
N GLN A 236 1.84 -6.98 -4.06
CA GLN A 236 2.60 -5.90 -4.68
C GLN A 236 3.17 -4.97 -3.60
N ASP A 237 4.23 -4.24 -3.95
CA ASP A 237 4.72 -3.14 -3.11
C ASP A 237 3.78 -1.92 -3.20
N ASP A 238 3.84 -1.05 -2.19
CA ASP A 238 3.18 0.27 -2.19
C ASP A 238 4.08 1.32 -1.53
N THR A 239 3.97 2.59 -1.94
CA THR A 239 4.75 3.68 -1.33
C THR A 239 4.09 5.03 -1.50
N VAL A 240 4.27 5.90 -0.51
CA VAL A 240 3.75 7.28 -0.52
C VAL A 240 4.69 8.20 0.25
N ALA A 241 4.78 9.46 -0.18
CA ALA A 241 5.45 10.54 0.54
C ALA A 241 4.49 11.70 0.82
N PHE A 242 4.62 12.31 2.00
CA PHE A 242 3.81 13.44 2.44
C PHE A 242 4.62 14.40 3.32
N THR A 243 4.06 15.56 3.63
CA THR A 243 4.68 16.59 4.48
C THR A 243 3.80 16.88 5.70
N ILE A 244 4.42 17.19 6.83
CA ILE A 244 3.73 17.66 8.03
C ILE A 244 3.53 19.19 7.92
N GLY A 245 2.30 19.64 8.09
CA GLY A 245 1.90 21.05 8.08
C GLY A 245 2.19 21.77 9.40
N ASP A 246 1.48 22.88 9.62
CA ASP A 246 1.54 23.63 10.87
C ASP A 246 1.07 22.81 12.09
N SER A 247 1.52 23.21 13.29
CA SER A 247 1.16 22.52 14.53
C SER A 247 -0.20 22.98 15.01
N HIS A 248 -1.24 22.22 14.65
CA HIS A 248 -2.61 22.41 15.14
C HIS A 248 -2.91 21.44 16.28
N ILE A 249 -3.20 21.99 17.46
CA ILE A 249 -3.57 21.23 18.66
C ILE A 249 -4.78 21.88 19.29
N SER A 250 -5.84 21.10 19.54
CA SER A 250 -7.06 21.56 20.20
C SER A 250 -7.25 20.83 21.52
N ILE A 251 -7.46 21.57 22.61
CA ILE A 251 -7.62 20.99 23.94
C ILE A 251 -9.06 21.26 24.40
N ALA A 252 -9.83 20.21 24.60
CA ALA A 252 -11.14 20.24 25.24
C ALA A 252 -11.01 19.87 26.72
N ASP A 253 -11.39 20.77 27.63
CA ASP A 253 -11.33 20.54 29.08
C ASP A 253 -12.72 20.58 29.69
N ASP A 254 -13.17 19.45 30.26
CA ASP A 254 -14.51 19.30 30.82
C ASP A 254 -14.77 20.15 32.09
N ASN A 255 -13.71 20.59 32.77
CA ASN A 255 -13.83 21.52 33.91
C ASN A 255 -14.29 22.92 33.47
N THR A 256 -13.97 23.32 32.23
CA THR A 256 -14.29 24.64 31.67
C THR A 256 -15.34 24.57 30.57
N LYS A 257 -15.53 23.39 29.96
CA LYS A 257 -16.36 23.15 28.76
C LYS A 257 -15.99 24.05 27.60
N MET A 258 -14.68 24.27 27.46
CA MET A 258 -14.08 25.02 26.37
C MET A 258 -13.18 24.12 25.54
N VAL A 259 -13.19 24.33 24.22
CA VAL A 259 -12.14 23.91 23.30
C VAL A 259 -11.23 25.12 23.07
N THR A 260 -9.97 25.03 23.50
CA THR A 260 -8.93 26.02 23.19
C THR A 260 -8.08 25.49 22.05
N VAL A 261 -8.04 26.22 20.94
CA VAL A 261 -7.31 25.84 19.72
C VAL A 261 -6.01 26.61 19.63
N TYR A 262 -4.93 25.87 19.43
CA TYR A 262 -3.58 26.34 19.29
C TYR A 262 -3.08 26.12 17.85
N GLU A 263 -2.46 27.15 17.29
CA GLU A 263 -1.67 27.08 16.06
C GLU A 263 -0.23 27.47 16.42
N ASN A 264 0.72 26.57 16.14
CA ASN A 264 2.13 26.75 16.45
C ASN A 264 2.39 27.19 17.91
N GLY A 265 1.61 26.64 18.84
CA GLY A 265 1.67 26.90 20.28
C GLY A 265 1.02 28.22 20.75
N GLN A 266 0.40 29.00 19.86
CA GLN A 266 -0.35 30.21 20.22
C GLN A 266 -1.85 29.95 20.22
N VAL A 267 -2.57 30.42 21.23
CA VAL A 267 -4.05 30.37 21.25
C VAL A 267 -4.59 31.29 20.15
N ILE A 268 -5.31 30.71 19.19
CA ILE A 268 -5.96 31.47 18.10
C ILE A 268 -7.48 31.49 18.24
N LYS A 269 -8.07 30.57 19.01
CA LYS A 269 -9.52 30.46 19.15
C LYS A 269 -9.90 29.74 20.45
N GLU A 270 -10.98 30.20 21.07
CA GLU A 270 -11.66 29.51 22.16
C GLU A 270 -13.13 29.31 21.77
N MET A 271 -13.67 28.14 22.09
CA MET A 271 -15.04 27.73 21.74
C MET A 271 -15.74 27.09 22.94
N PRO A 272 -16.88 27.62 23.38
CA PRO A 272 -17.78 26.87 24.26
C PRO A 272 -18.22 25.58 23.57
N THR A 273 -18.19 24.46 24.30
CA THR A 273 -18.61 23.14 23.83
C THR A 273 -19.55 22.47 24.84
N SER A 274 -20.34 21.51 24.37
CA SER A 274 -21.13 20.60 25.21
C SER A 274 -20.80 19.18 24.77
N MET A 275 -20.15 18.42 25.66
CA MET A 275 -19.59 17.11 25.35
C MET A 275 -20.59 15.99 25.69
N GLY A 276 -20.10 14.74 25.77
CA GLY A 276 -20.90 13.59 26.15
C GLY A 276 -21.45 13.70 27.57
N MET A 277 -22.77 13.56 27.72
CA MET A 277 -23.50 13.71 28.99
C MET A 277 -23.11 12.70 30.09
N GLY A 278 -22.34 11.67 29.72
CA GLY A 278 -21.88 10.62 30.62
C GLY A 278 -22.95 9.58 30.97
N GLY A 279 -22.53 8.60 31.78
CA GLY A 279 -23.32 7.41 32.07
C GLY A 279 -23.29 6.38 30.93
N THR A 280 -24.14 5.36 31.04
CA THR A 280 -24.17 4.20 30.12
C THR A 280 -25.60 3.75 29.82
N GLU A 281 -25.79 3.02 28.72
CA GLU A 281 -27.03 2.29 28.41
C GLU A 281 -26.70 0.92 27.81
N THR A 282 -27.38 -0.13 28.27
CA THR A 282 -27.19 -1.50 27.79
C THR A 282 -28.26 -1.87 26.78
N ILE A 283 -27.86 -2.21 25.56
CA ILE A 283 -28.71 -2.68 24.46
C ILE A 283 -28.32 -4.12 24.14
N GLY A 284 -29.19 -5.08 24.48
CA GLY A 284 -28.85 -6.50 24.36
C GLY A 284 -27.63 -6.83 25.24
N ASP A 285 -26.60 -7.43 24.64
CA ASP A 285 -25.34 -7.77 25.32
C ASP A 285 -24.28 -6.65 25.24
N THR A 286 -24.59 -5.52 24.60
CA THR A 286 -23.67 -4.38 24.42
C THR A 286 -23.98 -3.27 25.44
N THR A 287 -22.95 -2.79 26.15
CA THR A 287 -23.08 -1.59 27.01
C THR A 287 -22.37 -0.42 26.35
N LEU A 288 -23.13 0.63 26.07
CA LEU A 288 -22.66 1.87 25.46
C LEU A 288 -22.30 2.89 26.54
N SER A 289 -21.25 3.68 26.30
CA SER A 289 -20.88 4.85 27.10
C SER A 289 -21.35 6.12 26.40
N PHE A 290 -21.84 7.10 27.16
CA PHE A 290 -22.09 8.45 26.65
C PHE A 290 -21.08 9.47 27.17
N TRP A 291 -19.97 9.01 27.75
CA TRP A 291 -18.81 9.86 28.01
C TRP A 291 -18.02 10.06 26.73
N THR A 292 -17.63 11.30 26.46
CA THR A 292 -16.46 11.56 25.63
C THR A 292 -15.24 11.06 26.40
N GLN A 293 -14.46 10.16 25.81
CA GLN A 293 -13.35 9.50 26.51
C GLN A 293 -12.17 10.47 26.67
N PRO A 294 -11.52 10.57 27.84
CA PRO A 294 -10.31 11.36 27.98
C PRO A 294 -9.14 10.67 27.27
N GLY A 295 -8.33 11.45 26.56
CA GLY A 295 -7.22 10.93 25.75
C GLY A 295 -6.81 11.89 24.64
N THR A 296 -5.90 11.42 23.78
CA THR A 296 -5.41 12.15 22.62
C THR A 296 -5.90 11.48 21.35
N TYR A 297 -6.76 12.18 20.63
CA TYR A 297 -7.28 11.83 19.31
C TYR A 297 -6.52 12.56 18.21
N THR A 298 -6.70 12.11 16.97
CA THR A 298 -6.34 12.89 15.78
C THR A 298 -7.58 13.17 14.91
N VAL A 299 -7.55 14.21 14.10
CA VAL A 299 -8.59 14.43 13.08
C VAL A 299 -8.45 13.35 12.00
N MET A 300 -9.53 12.62 11.72
CA MET A 300 -9.57 11.53 10.76
C MET A 300 -10.07 12.00 9.40
N ASP A 301 -11.29 12.56 9.39
CA ASP A 301 -11.99 13.03 8.20
C ASP A 301 -12.93 14.21 8.53
N LYS A 302 -13.53 14.78 7.48
CA LYS A 302 -14.45 15.92 7.58
C LYS A 302 -15.61 15.74 6.60
N ALA A 303 -16.84 15.99 7.05
CA ALA A 303 -18.05 15.87 6.23
C ALA A 303 -19.04 17.01 6.47
N ASN A 304 -19.68 17.50 5.39
CA ASN A 304 -20.65 18.58 5.45
C ASN A 304 -21.72 18.47 4.33
N PRO A 305 -22.96 18.08 4.65
CA PRO A 305 -23.39 17.48 5.92
C PRO A 305 -22.90 16.04 6.08
N VAL A 306 -22.97 15.52 7.31
CA VAL A 306 -22.93 14.09 7.63
C VAL A 306 -24.29 13.65 8.16
N ILE A 307 -24.69 12.41 7.89
CA ILE A 307 -25.84 11.79 8.55
C ILE A 307 -25.29 10.98 9.72
N MET A 308 -25.48 11.48 10.94
CA MET A 308 -25.14 10.75 12.16
C MET A 308 -26.33 9.88 12.54
N ASP A 309 -26.17 8.56 12.51
CA ASP A 309 -27.22 7.58 12.77
C ASP A 309 -26.79 6.69 13.93
N SER A 310 -27.54 6.74 15.04
CA SER A 310 -27.12 6.06 16.27
C SER A 310 -27.01 4.53 16.11
N SER A 311 -27.69 3.95 15.12
CA SER A 311 -27.65 2.51 14.88
C SER A 311 -26.32 2.02 14.32
N THR A 312 -25.47 2.88 13.75
CA THR A 312 -24.18 2.47 13.18
C THR A 312 -23.15 2.08 14.24
N TYR A 313 -23.30 2.56 15.48
CA TYR A 313 -22.52 2.12 16.64
C TYR A 313 -23.34 1.29 17.64
N GLY A 314 -24.54 0.84 17.24
CA GLY A 314 -25.35 -0.12 17.99
C GLY A 314 -26.49 0.43 18.86
N LEU A 315 -26.72 1.75 18.89
CA LEU A 315 -27.86 2.34 19.61
C LEU A 315 -29.09 2.45 18.70
N PRO A 316 -30.19 1.69 18.91
CA PRO A 316 -31.34 1.72 18.00
C PRO A 316 -31.98 3.12 17.95
N ILE A 317 -32.28 3.62 16.75
CA ILE A 317 -32.86 4.97 16.53
C ILE A 317 -34.17 5.16 17.32
N ASN A 318 -34.91 4.07 17.54
CA ASN A 318 -36.17 4.05 18.29
C ASN A 318 -36.00 3.78 19.80
N SER A 319 -34.78 3.72 20.31
CA SER A 319 -34.50 3.69 21.75
C SER A 319 -34.68 5.08 22.38
N ARG A 320 -34.63 5.16 23.70
CA ARG A 320 -34.81 6.42 24.45
C ARG A 320 -33.74 7.49 24.13
N LEU A 321 -32.54 7.06 23.74
CA LEU A 321 -31.40 7.92 23.37
C LEU A 321 -31.02 7.79 21.88
N GLY A 322 -31.83 7.08 21.10
CA GLY A 322 -31.61 6.89 19.67
C GLY A 322 -31.78 8.19 18.89
N TYR A 323 -30.97 8.38 17.84
CA TYR A 323 -31.03 9.55 16.99
C TYR A 323 -30.67 9.23 15.53
N LYS A 324 -31.13 10.09 14.62
CA LYS A 324 -30.69 10.11 13.22
C LYS A 324 -30.78 11.55 12.71
N GLU A 325 -29.64 12.23 12.67
CA GLU A 325 -29.56 13.67 12.43
C GLU A 325 -28.70 14.00 11.22
N THR A 326 -29.03 15.09 10.52
CA THR A 326 -28.22 15.64 9.44
C THR A 326 -27.46 16.83 10.00
N ILE A 327 -26.15 16.66 10.16
CA ILE A 327 -25.28 17.57 10.90
C ILE A 327 -24.30 18.24 9.93
N ASN A 328 -24.18 19.56 10.02
CA ASN A 328 -23.24 20.34 9.22
C ASN A 328 -21.87 20.45 9.89
N TRP A 329 -20.85 20.77 9.10
CA TRP A 329 -19.49 21.12 9.53
C TRP A 329 -18.88 20.13 10.55
N ALA A 330 -19.04 18.83 10.30
CA ALA A 330 -18.56 17.79 11.19
C ALA A 330 -17.10 17.42 10.89
N THR A 331 -16.27 17.44 11.92
CA THR A 331 -14.87 16.99 11.90
C THR A 331 -14.74 15.77 12.80
N ARG A 332 -14.40 14.61 12.22
CA ARG A 332 -14.37 13.33 12.92
C ARG A 332 -13.04 13.11 13.63
N ILE A 333 -13.10 12.59 14.85
CA ILE A 333 -11.90 12.29 15.64
C ILE A 333 -11.81 10.83 16.13
N SER A 334 -12.90 10.06 16.09
CA SER A 334 -12.88 8.63 16.45
C SER A 334 -13.58 7.71 15.44
N THR A 335 -13.21 6.42 15.47
CA THR A 335 -13.80 5.38 14.63
C THR A 335 -15.27 5.10 14.97
N ASP A 336 -15.63 5.13 16.25
CA ASP A 336 -16.98 4.94 16.79
C ASP A 336 -17.92 6.15 16.67
N GLY A 337 -17.42 7.30 16.18
CA GLY A 337 -18.26 8.40 15.71
C GLY A 337 -18.34 9.62 16.62
N ILE A 338 -17.26 9.97 17.32
CA ILE A 338 -17.10 11.26 17.99
C ILE A 338 -16.65 12.31 16.95
N TYR A 339 -17.36 13.45 16.92
CA TYR A 339 -17.07 14.59 16.06
C TYR A 339 -17.05 15.90 16.86
N LEU A 340 -16.33 16.90 16.36
CA LEU A 340 -16.62 18.32 16.62
C LEU A 340 -17.56 18.80 15.51
N HIS A 341 -18.75 19.32 15.84
CA HIS A 341 -19.77 19.63 14.83
C HIS A 341 -20.76 20.73 15.21
N GLU A 342 -21.54 21.21 14.23
CA GLU A 342 -22.64 22.16 14.47
C GLU A 342 -23.78 21.48 15.24
N LEU A 343 -24.20 22.07 16.36
CA LEU A 343 -25.49 21.77 16.98
C LEU A 343 -26.08 23.02 17.65
N GLU A 344 -26.66 23.91 16.85
CA GLU A 344 -27.14 25.22 17.31
C GLU A 344 -28.23 25.14 18.40
N SER A 345 -28.96 24.01 18.47
CA SER A 345 -29.98 23.74 19.50
C SER A 345 -29.42 23.57 20.91
N THR A 346 -28.11 23.32 21.07
CA THR A 346 -27.45 23.14 22.38
C THR A 346 -26.57 24.30 22.80
N VAL A 347 -26.58 25.44 22.09
CA VAL A 347 -25.78 26.64 22.45
C VAL A 347 -26.04 27.15 23.87
N TRP A 348 -27.22 26.89 24.44
CA TRP A 348 -27.53 27.20 25.85
C TRP A 348 -26.74 26.36 26.87
N ALA A 349 -26.24 25.19 26.46
CA ALA A 349 -25.48 24.24 27.27
C ALA A 349 -23.96 24.33 27.00
N GLN A 350 -23.56 24.78 25.81
CA GLN A 350 -22.16 24.90 25.42
C GLN A 350 -21.41 25.87 26.36
N GLY A 351 -20.32 25.40 26.96
CA GLY A 351 -19.59 26.12 28.02
C GLY A 351 -20.16 25.97 29.43
N ASN A 352 -21.17 25.10 29.65
CA ASN A 352 -21.83 24.97 30.96
C ASN A 352 -22.32 23.55 31.32
N THR A 353 -22.80 22.74 30.36
CA THR A 353 -23.35 21.40 30.64
C THR A 353 -23.23 20.48 29.42
N ASP A 354 -22.91 19.21 29.66
CA ASP A 354 -22.75 18.19 28.62
C ASP A 354 -24.07 17.50 28.34
N THR A 355 -24.46 17.45 27.07
CA THR A 355 -25.78 16.97 26.63
C THR A 355 -25.71 16.07 25.40
N SER A 356 -24.52 15.73 24.91
CA SER A 356 -24.33 14.91 23.71
C SER A 356 -24.21 13.42 24.06
N HIS A 357 -24.15 12.57 23.03
CA HIS A 357 -23.87 11.14 23.16
C HIS A 357 -22.36 10.79 23.11
N GLY A 358 -21.49 11.80 23.04
CA GLY A 358 -20.03 11.66 22.95
C GLY A 358 -19.35 12.76 22.12
N CYS A 359 -20.05 13.33 21.14
CA CYS A 359 -19.58 14.46 20.31
C CYS A 359 -19.34 15.75 21.11
N LEU A 360 -18.55 16.65 20.53
CA LEU A 360 -18.33 18.01 21.00
C LEU A 360 -19.26 18.94 20.21
N ASN A 361 -20.39 19.31 20.81
CA ASN A 361 -21.35 20.22 20.21
C ASN A 361 -20.79 21.64 20.18
N LEU A 362 -20.76 22.28 19.02
CA LEU A 362 -20.35 23.66 18.82
C LEU A 362 -21.47 24.49 18.17
N SER A 363 -21.43 25.81 18.35
CA SER A 363 -22.27 26.72 17.56
C SER A 363 -21.86 26.68 16.09
N ALA A 364 -22.78 26.98 15.17
CA ALA A 364 -22.56 26.93 13.72
C ALA A 364 -21.32 27.75 13.28
N ALA A 365 -21.09 28.90 13.91
CA ALA A 365 -19.92 29.73 13.64
C ALA A 365 -18.61 29.08 14.09
N ASN A 366 -18.60 28.39 15.23
CA ASN A 366 -17.41 27.70 15.75
C ASN A 366 -17.17 26.37 15.01
N ALA A 367 -18.22 25.59 14.76
CA ALA A 367 -18.17 24.36 13.98
C ALA A 367 -17.63 24.61 12.56
N LYS A 368 -18.19 25.61 11.86
CA LYS A 368 -17.68 25.99 10.53
C LYS A 368 -16.22 26.44 10.58
N TRP A 369 -15.86 27.29 11.54
CA TRP A 369 -14.47 27.73 11.68
C TRP A 369 -13.53 26.55 11.92
N PHE A 370 -13.91 25.61 12.79
CA PHE A 370 -13.10 24.42 13.08
C PHE A 370 -12.98 23.50 11.86
N PHE A 371 -14.09 23.29 11.15
CA PHE A 371 -14.10 22.53 9.90
C PHE A 371 -13.23 23.16 8.81
N ASP A 372 -13.19 24.48 8.70
CA ASP A 372 -12.32 25.17 7.73
C ASP A 372 -10.84 25.10 8.14
N PHE A 373 -10.54 25.16 9.45
CA PHE A 373 -9.19 25.15 10.03
C PHE A 373 -8.54 23.76 10.06
N ALA A 374 -9.25 22.75 10.58
CA ALA A 374 -8.68 21.44 10.87
C ALA A 374 -8.38 20.62 9.61
N GLN A 375 -7.31 19.82 9.63
CA GLN A 375 -6.94 18.86 8.59
C GLN A 375 -6.67 17.47 9.21
N PRO A 376 -6.72 16.37 8.43
CA PRO A 376 -6.37 15.06 8.95
C PRO A 376 -4.98 15.01 9.58
N GLY A 377 -4.86 14.35 10.73
CA GLY A 377 -3.64 14.30 11.55
C GLY A 377 -3.46 15.47 12.53
N ASP A 378 -4.32 16.50 12.53
CA ASP A 378 -4.33 17.51 13.59
C ASP A 378 -4.76 16.91 14.93
N VAL A 379 -4.26 17.44 16.05
CA VAL A 379 -4.43 16.81 17.37
C VAL A 379 -5.66 17.37 18.11
N VAL A 380 -6.44 16.48 18.74
CA VAL A 380 -7.50 16.86 19.68
C VAL A 380 -7.30 16.12 21.02
N GLU A 381 -6.94 16.85 22.06
CA GLU A 381 -6.77 16.33 23.42
C GLU A 381 -8.05 16.58 24.23
N ILE A 382 -8.58 15.53 24.87
CA ILE A 382 -9.78 15.61 25.71
C ILE A 382 -9.42 15.29 27.16
N LYS A 383 -9.77 16.20 28.07
CA LYS A 383 -9.31 16.21 29.47
C LYS A 383 -10.47 16.32 30.43
N ASN A 384 -10.30 15.70 31.60
CA ASN A 384 -11.13 15.84 32.81
C ASN A 384 -12.59 15.34 32.71
N THR A 385 -12.98 14.69 31.61
CA THR A 385 -14.23 13.95 31.48
C THR A 385 -14.25 12.70 32.38
N GLY A 386 -15.44 12.26 32.82
CA GLY A 386 -15.62 11.06 33.66
C GLY A 386 -15.56 9.70 32.93
N GLY A 387 -15.16 9.69 31.65
CA GLY A 387 -15.05 8.48 30.82
C GLY A 387 -13.87 7.57 31.15
N ALA A 388 -13.85 6.39 30.53
CA ALA A 388 -12.68 5.51 30.53
C ALA A 388 -11.65 6.03 29.51
N PRO A 389 -10.33 5.81 29.71
CA PRO A 389 -9.31 6.28 28.77
C PRO A 389 -9.57 5.82 27.34
N LEU A 390 -9.28 6.69 26.38
CA LEU A 390 -9.42 6.41 24.95
C LEU A 390 -8.58 5.19 24.51
N GLU A 391 -9.21 4.26 23.80
CA GLU A 391 -8.54 3.04 23.32
C GLU A 391 -7.96 3.21 21.90
N VAL A 392 -6.91 2.44 21.55
CA VAL A 392 -6.23 2.58 20.25
C VAL A 392 -7.18 2.40 19.07
N TRP A 393 -8.09 1.41 19.13
CA TRP A 393 -9.08 1.17 18.06
C TRP A 393 -10.05 2.35 17.86
N GLN A 394 -10.19 3.24 18.85
CA GLN A 394 -10.99 4.47 18.79
C GLN A 394 -10.21 5.68 18.22
N ASN A 395 -9.05 5.46 17.58
CA ASN A 395 -8.05 6.49 17.20
C ASN A 395 -7.29 7.07 18.41
N GLY A 396 -7.02 6.21 19.40
CA GLY A 396 -6.33 6.54 20.66
C GLY A 396 -4.82 6.31 20.68
N ASP A 397 -4.17 6.25 19.52
CA ASP A 397 -2.75 5.90 19.34
C ASP A 397 -1.78 6.73 20.21
N TRP A 398 -2.09 8.00 20.41
CA TRP A 398 -1.31 8.95 21.22
C TRP A 398 -1.69 8.94 22.72
N THR A 399 -2.71 8.19 23.11
CA THR A 399 -3.12 8.01 24.53
C THR A 399 -2.22 6.99 25.23
N LEU A 400 -1.60 6.06 24.50
CA LEU A 400 -0.59 5.15 25.03
C LEU A 400 0.73 5.86 25.33
N SER A 401 1.37 5.49 26.44
CA SER A 401 2.76 5.89 26.69
C SER A 401 3.69 5.32 25.61
N TRP A 402 4.86 5.94 25.42
CA TRP A 402 5.82 5.45 24.44
C TRP A 402 6.24 3.99 24.68
N ASP A 403 6.45 3.59 25.94
CA ASP A 403 6.83 2.21 26.26
C ASP A 403 5.71 1.21 25.95
N GLN A 404 4.44 1.60 26.16
CA GLN A 404 3.27 0.79 25.80
C GLN A 404 3.11 0.68 24.27
N TRP A 405 3.43 1.75 23.55
CA TRP A 405 3.41 1.78 22.08
C TRP A 405 4.53 0.93 21.47
N ALA A 406 5.77 1.11 21.94
CA ALA A 406 6.91 0.34 21.46
C ALA A 406 6.75 -1.18 21.73
N ALA A 407 6.14 -1.55 22.86
CA ALA A 407 5.84 -2.94 23.19
C ALA A 407 4.77 -3.62 22.30
N GLY A 408 4.08 -2.86 21.43
CA GLY A 408 3.14 -3.41 20.44
C GLY A 408 3.75 -3.73 19.08
N SER A 409 5.04 -3.46 18.88
CA SER A 409 5.80 -3.91 17.71
C SER A 409 5.99 -5.44 17.75
N ALA A 410 5.95 -6.09 16.60
CA ALA A 410 6.30 -7.51 16.45
C ALA A 410 7.83 -7.76 16.44
N LEU A 411 8.63 -6.71 16.65
CA LEU A 411 10.09 -6.70 16.61
C LEU A 411 10.74 -6.23 17.94
N ALA A 412 9.93 -5.97 18.98
CA ALA A 412 10.35 -5.50 20.30
C ALA A 412 11.07 -6.56 21.16
#